data_AF-A0A955AU44-F1
#
_entry.id   AF-A0A955AU44-F1
#
_cell.length_a   1.000
_cell.length_b   1.000
_cell.length_c   1.000
_cell.angle_alpha   90.00
_cell.angle_beta   90.00
_cell.angle_gamma   90.00
#
_symmetry.space_group_name_H-M   'P 1'
#
loop_
_entity.id
_entity.type
_entity.pdbx_description
1 polymer ?
#
loop_
_entity_poly.entity_id
_entity_poly.type
_entity_poly.pdbx_seq_one_letter_code
_entity_poly.pdbx_strand_id
1 'polypeptide(L)'
;MTRRNMVRTKSNLRYRPGHKPSGMILVVVLVIIAMLALSAYTFTDLMLTEKEAAILNGQQIQARNLVDSGVEQIKVYLEMTEDVRYASGGEFNNPALFQAVQVTTGVNATARGRFTVVSPLMDSQGMWGGVRFGLEDESGRLNLNALDLALPDEEDADAAALEAAVDDILDSGGADAAGAGNAAGGAAPSGANSGGGTTGGATSGGSSGGANDTDDTAADESTDEEEEEPIDTSGRAMLMKLPGMTVDIADAILDYVDEDDE
;
A
#
# COMPACT_ATOMS: atom_id res chain seq x y z
N MET A 1 54.08 114.42 -22.72
CA MET A 1 53.46 113.74 -23.89
C MET A 1 54.10 112.36 -23.95
N THR A 2 53.44 111.20 -23.88
CA THR A 2 52.14 110.81 -24.44
C THR A 2 51.67 109.53 -23.73
N ARG A 3 50.42 109.49 -23.22
CA ARG A 3 49.82 108.27 -22.65
C ARG A 3 49.45 107.31 -23.80
N ARG A 4 49.97 106.08 -23.77
CA ARG A 4 49.61 105.00 -24.70
C ARG A 4 48.32 104.36 -24.20
N ASN A 5 47.18 104.71 -24.82
CA ASN A 5 45.91 104.03 -24.56
C ASN A 5 45.93 102.67 -25.26
N MET A 6 45.87 101.59 -24.46
CA MET A 6 45.72 100.23 -24.95
C MET A 6 44.23 99.94 -25.16
N VAL A 7 43.83 99.77 -26.41
CA VAL A 7 42.46 99.43 -26.81
C VAL A 7 42.19 97.97 -26.43
N ARG A 8 41.32 97.75 -25.45
CA ARG A 8 40.84 96.43 -25.06
C ARG A 8 39.82 95.95 -26.09
N THR A 9 40.23 95.07 -26.99
CA THR A 9 39.36 94.40 -27.96
C THR A 9 38.39 93.48 -27.21
N LYS A 10 37.11 93.84 -27.20
CA LYS A 10 36.04 92.96 -26.73
C LYS A 10 35.75 91.93 -27.83
N SER A 11 36.13 90.67 -27.64
CA SER A 11 35.72 89.57 -28.50
C SER A 11 34.23 89.29 -28.26
N ASN A 12 33.39 89.71 -29.21
CA ASN A 12 31.97 89.40 -29.21
C ASN A 12 31.78 87.92 -29.57
N LEU A 13 31.64 87.04 -28.57
CA LEU A 13 31.10 85.70 -28.82
C LEU A 13 29.64 85.86 -29.28
N ARG A 14 29.41 85.61 -30.57
CA ARG A 14 28.08 85.55 -31.17
C ARG A 14 27.34 84.36 -30.57
N TYR A 15 26.37 84.65 -29.70
CA TYR A 15 25.40 83.67 -29.24
C TYR A 15 24.55 83.20 -30.44
N ARG A 16 24.78 81.96 -30.90
CA ARG A 16 23.91 81.31 -31.87
C ARG A 16 22.59 80.96 -31.17
N PRO A 17 21.42 81.36 -31.69
CA PRO A 17 20.14 81.00 -31.09
C PRO A 17 19.99 79.48 -31.07
N GLY A 18 19.70 78.94 -29.89
CA GLY A 18 19.59 77.51 -29.62
C GLY A 18 18.41 76.86 -30.36
N HIS A 19 18.65 75.62 -30.80
CA HIS A 19 17.64 74.73 -31.37
C HIS A 19 16.47 74.58 -30.38
N LYS A 20 15.23 74.70 -30.86
CA LYS A 20 14.04 74.47 -30.02
C LYS A 20 14.02 72.98 -29.63
N PRO A 21 14.09 72.63 -28.34
CA PRO A 21 14.13 71.23 -27.92
C PRO A 21 12.77 70.57 -28.19
N SER A 22 12.79 69.42 -28.87
CA SER A 22 11.60 68.61 -29.11
C SER A 22 11.25 67.82 -27.84
N GLY A 23 10.03 68.00 -27.33
CA GLY A 23 9.50 67.26 -26.18
C GLY A 23 9.30 65.76 -26.42
N MET A 24 9.55 65.27 -27.64
CA MET A 24 9.39 63.87 -28.04
C MET A 24 10.37 62.93 -27.33
N ILE A 25 11.54 63.42 -26.93
CA ILE A 25 12.54 62.63 -26.20
C ILE A 25 11.98 62.12 -24.88
N LEU A 26 11.19 62.93 -24.16
CA LEU A 26 10.54 62.52 -22.91
C LEU A 26 9.56 61.36 -23.14
N VAL A 27 8.83 61.38 -24.26
CA VAL A 27 7.89 60.31 -24.62
C VAL A 27 8.63 59.02 -24.92
N VAL A 28 9.70 59.08 -25.72
CA VAL A 28 10.51 57.89 -26.05
C VAL A 28 11.15 57.29 -24.80
N VAL A 29 11.73 58.13 -23.95
CA VAL A 29 12.33 57.69 -22.68
C VAL A 29 11.28 57.07 -21.76
N LEU A 30 10.08 57.66 -21.67
CA LEU A 30 8.99 57.10 -20.88
C LEU A 30 8.58 55.72 -21.39
N VAL A 31 8.47 55.54 -22.71
CA VAL A 31 8.17 54.22 -23.30
C VAL A 31 9.27 53.21 -23.00
N ILE A 32 10.54 53.60 -23.16
CA ILE A 32 11.68 52.71 -22.86
C ILE A 32 11.70 52.33 -21.38
N ILE A 33 11.49 53.29 -20.48
CA ILE A 33 11.45 53.02 -19.04
C ILE A 33 10.25 52.13 -18.71
N ALA A 34 9.08 52.35 -19.33
CA ALA A 34 7.91 51.50 -19.14
C ALA A 34 8.17 50.06 -19.62
N MET A 35 8.82 49.90 -20.78
CA MET A 35 9.21 48.58 -21.30
C MET A 35 10.25 47.89 -20.41
N LEU A 36 11.28 48.61 -19.95
CA LEU A 36 12.28 48.07 -19.03
C LEU A 36 11.68 47.71 -17.66
N ALA A 37 10.75 48.52 -17.15
CA ALA A 37 10.05 48.27 -15.90
C ALA A 37 9.19 47.00 -15.99
N LEU A 38 8.49 46.80 -17.11
CA LEU A 38 7.68 45.60 -17.32
C LEU A 38 8.55 44.33 -17.35
N SER A 39 9.70 44.36 -18.05
CA SER A 39 10.64 43.22 -18.06
C SER A 39 11.23 42.92 -16.68
N ALA A 40 11.56 43.96 -15.89
CA ALA A 40 12.05 43.79 -14.53
C ALA A 40 10.98 43.21 -13.60
N TYR A 41 9.71 43.59 -13.81
CA TYR A 41 8.58 43.06 -13.05
C TYR A 41 8.39 41.56 -13.29
N THR A 42 8.37 41.11 -14.55
CA THR A 42 8.21 39.67 -14.87
C THR A 42 9.36 38.81 -14.32
N PHE A 43 10.60 39.31 -14.37
CA PHE A 43 11.75 38.59 -13.81
C PHE A 43 11.63 38.47 -12.28
N THR A 44 11.18 39.54 -11.62
CA THR A 44 11.01 39.53 -10.17
C THR A 44 9.94 38.53 -9.74
N ASP A 45 8.83 38.45 -10.46
CA ASP A 45 7.74 37.51 -10.18
C ASP A 45 8.19 36.04 -10.28
N LEU A 46 8.96 35.71 -11.32
CA LEU A 46 9.56 34.39 -11.48
C LEU A 46 10.54 34.08 -10.33
N MET A 47 11.39 35.03 -9.96
CA MET A 47 12.34 34.85 -8.85
C MET A 47 11.67 34.64 -7.49
N LEU A 48 10.50 35.27 -7.24
CA LEU A 48 9.76 35.05 -6.00
C LEU A 48 9.21 33.62 -5.92
N THR A 49 8.69 33.12 -7.04
CA THR A 49 8.18 31.74 -7.14
C THR A 49 9.30 30.72 -6.91
N GLU A 50 10.47 30.91 -7.55
CA GLU A 50 11.63 30.03 -7.37
C GLU A 50 12.17 30.05 -5.94
N LYS A 51 12.18 31.22 -5.29
CA LYS A 51 12.58 31.33 -3.88
C LYS A 51 11.65 30.51 -2.98
N GLU A 52 10.35 30.59 -3.21
CA GLU A 52 9.36 29.82 -2.44
C GLU A 52 9.56 28.31 -2.65
N ALA A 53 9.74 27.87 -3.90
CA ALA A 53 10.07 26.49 -4.23
C ALA A 53 11.36 26.01 -3.55
N ALA A 54 12.40 26.84 -3.51
CA ALA A 54 13.67 26.51 -2.86
C ALA A 54 13.51 26.33 -1.33
N ILE A 55 12.68 27.16 -0.69
CA ILE A 55 12.39 27.04 0.75
C ILE A 55 11.64 25.73 1.03
N LEU A 56 10.60 25.43 0.25
CA LEU A 56 9.81 24.20 0.41
C LEU A 56 10.67 22.95 0.23
N ASN A 57 11.52 22.93 -0.80
CA ASN A 57 12.48 21.83 -1.01
C ASN A 57 13.46 21.69 0.17
N GLY A 58 13.97 22.81 0.69
CA GLY A 58 14.83 22.79 1.88
C GLY A 58 14.13 22.20 3.11
N GLN A 59 12.86 22.57 3.31
CA GLN A 59 12.03 22.03 4.40
C GLN A 59 11.72 20.55 4.22
N GLN A 60 11.44 20.10 2.98
CA GLN A 60 11.17 18.70 2.69
C GLN A 60 12.40 17.82 2.94
N ILE A 61 13.59 18.27 2.52
CA ILE A 61 14.86 17.57 2.80
C ILE A 61 15.09 17.52 4.31
N GLN A 62 14.86 18.63 5.02
CA GLN A 62 15.00 18.66 6.47
C GLN A 62 14.02 17.69 7.15
N ALA A 63 12.76 17.65 6.71
CA ALA A 63 11.75 16.74 7.24
C ALA A 63 12.14 15.27 7.06
N ARG A 64 12.64 14.89 5.87
CA ARG A 64 13.13 13.53 5.61
C ARG A 64 14.28 13.15 6.55
N ASN A 65 15.30 14.01 6.66
CA ASN A 65 16.43 13.76 7.56
C ASN A 65 16.00 13.66 9.03
N LEU A 66 14.97 14.40 9.45
CA LEU A 66 14.40 14.30 10.80
C LEU A 66 13.69 12.97 11.03
N VAL A 67 12.95 12.48 10.04
CA VAL A 67 12.31 11.16 10.08
C VAL A 67 13.37 10.06 10.14
N ASP A 68 14.40 10.12 9.31
CA ASP A 68 15.50 9.14 9.31
C ASP A 68 16.20 9.09 10.68
N SER A 69 16.42 10.25 11.30
CA SER A 69 16.97 10.34 12.67
C SER A 69 16.05 9.68 13.70
N GLY A 70 14.73 9.79 13.51
CA GLY A 70 13.74 9.13 14.35
C GLY A 70 13.77 7.62 14.19
N VAL A 71 13.85 7.12 12.96
CA VAL A 71 13.97 5.68 12.66
C VAL A 71 15.22 5.09 13.33
N GLU A 72 16.37 5.74 13.20
CA GLU A 72 17.60 5.30 13.85
C GLU A 72 17.50 5.31 15.38
N GLN A 73 16.84 6.31 15.96
CA GLN A 73 16.61 6.34 17.40
C GLN A 73 15.72 5.18 17.87
N ILE A 74 14.69 4.84 17.10
CA ILE A 74 13.83 3.69 17.41
C ILE A 74 14.61 2.38 17.30
N LYS A 75 15.49 2.23 16.30
CA LYS A 75 16.37 1.05 16.19
C LYS A 75 17.23 0.90 17.44
N VAL A 76 17.91 1.97 17.86
CA VAL A 76 18.73 1.96 19.09
C VAL A 76 17.87 1.62 20.31
N TYR A 77 16.63 2.10 20.38
CA TYR A 77 15.69 1.73 21.45
C TYR A 77 15.33 0.25 21.44
N LEU A 78 15.08 -0.33 20.26
CA LEU A 78 14.75 -1.76 20.09
C LEU A 78 15.95 -2.69 20.32
N GLU A 79 17.17 -2.20 20.15
CA GLU A 79 18.40 -2.94 20.50
C GLU A 79 18.61 -3.06 22.02
N MET A 80 17.93 -2.24 22.83
CA MET A 80 18.03 -2.31 24.28
C MET A 80 17.31 -3.54 24.85
N THR A 81 17.81 -4.05 25.97
CA THR A 81 17.14 -5.11 26.72
C THR A 81 15.73 -4.69 27.13
N GLU A 82 14.79 -5.64 27.07
CA GLU A 82 13.39 -5.44 27.43
C GLU A 82 13.20 -4.83 28.82
N ASP A 83 14.00 -5.24 29.83
CA ASP A 83 13.97 -4.65 31.18
C ASP A 83 14.20 -3.13 31.18
N VAL A 84 15.14 -2.67 30.33
CA VAL A 84 15.48 -1.25 30.19
C VAL A 84 14.37 -0.50 29.45
N ARG A 85 13.73 -1.14 28.48
CA ARG A 85 12.57 -0.58 27.75
C ARG A 85 11.36 -0.38 28.68
N TYR A 86 11.05 -1.35 29.53
CA TYR A 86 9.98 -1.19 30.52
C TYR A 86 10.31 -0.11 31.56
N ALA A 87 11.55 -0.09 32.07
CA ALA A 87 11.98 0.93 33.03
C ALA A 87 11.92 2.36 32.47
N SER A 88 12.06 2.51 31.14
CA SER A 88 12.00 3.80 30.44
C SER A 88 10.58 4.22 30.01
N GLY A 89 9.54 3.50 30.44
CA GLY A 89 8.13 3.84 30.20
C GLY A 89 7.43 2.97 29.15
N GLY A 90 8.11 1.92 28.65
CA GLY A 90 7.56 0.97 27.69
C GLY A 90 7.38 1.56 26.28
N GLU A 91 6.90 0.70 25.38
CA GLU A 91 6.76 0.99 23.95
C GLU A 91 5.33 1.35 23.52
N PHE A 92 4.30 0.95 24.28
CA PHE A 92 2.91 1.14 23.87
C PHE A 92 2.46 2.62 23.90
N ASN A 93 2.73 3.36 24.96
CA ASN A 93 2.37 4.78 25.02
C ASN A 93 3.35 5.53 25.91
N ASN A 94 4.39 6.09 25.29
CA ASN A 94 5.47 6.78 25.97
C ASN A 94 5.73 8.14 25.32
N PRO A 95 4.93 9.16 25.66
CA PRO A 95 5.11 10.49 25.10
C PRO A 95 6.48 11.09 25.45
N ALA A 96 7.12 10.68 26.54
CA ALA A 96 8.42 11.21 26.91
C ALA A 96 9.53 10.81 25.91
N LEU A 97 9.46 9.62 25.33
CA LEU A 97 10.43 9.12 24.35
C LEU A 97 10.01 9.32 22.90
N PHE A 98 8.70 9.40 22.62
CA PHE A 98 8.19 9.40 21.25
C PHE A 98 7.50 10.70 20.83
N GLN A 99 7.25 11.65 21.73
CA GLN A 99 6.60 12.93 21.41
C GLN A 99 7.61 14.08 21.36
N ALA A 100 7.54 14.87 20.27
CA ALA A 100 8.28 16.11 20.11
C ALA A 100 9.80 15.97 20.38
N VAL A 101 10.38 14.83 20.00
CA VAL A 101 11.78 14.50 20.23
C VAL A 101 12.65 15.41 19.38
N GLN A 102 13.54 16.14 20.03
CA GLN A 102 14.34 17.16 19.35
C GLN A 102 15.62 16.58 18.77
N VAL A 103 15.79 16.74 17.46
CA VAL A 103 16.98 16.31 16.72
C VAL A 103 17.87 17.51 16.41
N THR A 104 17.29 18.60 15.90
CA THR A 104 18.05 19.81 15.59
C THR A 104 17.84 20.87 16.67
N THR A 105 18.93 21.31 17.29
CA THR A 105 18.93 22.41 18.26
C THR A 105 19.14 23.75 17.56
N GLY A 106 18.11 24.22 16.85
CA GLY A 106 18.09 25.58 16.30
C GLY A 106 17.98 26.64 17.40
N VAL A 107 18.66 27.77 17.20
CA VAL A 107 18.56 28.95 18.09
C VAL A 107 17.15 29.54 18.04
N ASN A 108 16.54 29.55 16.85
CA ASN A 108 15.15 29.97 16.62
C ASN A 108 14.18 28.79 16.72
N ALA A 109 12.97 29.05 17.21
CA ALA A 109 11.91 28.04 17.34
C ALA A 109 11.57 27.34 16.00
N THR A 110 11.61 28.08 14.90
CA THR A 110 11.37 27.56 13.54
C THR A 110 12.51 26.70 12.99
N ALA A 111 13.72 26.79 13.57
CA ALA A 111 14.87 26.00 13.18
C ALA A 111 15.03 24.72 14.03
N ARG A 112 14.12 24.47 14.96
CA ARG A 112 14.14 23.27 15.80
C ARG A 112 13.37 22.16 15.11
N GLY A 113 14.10 21.20 14.56
CA GLY A 113 13.54 19.98 14.01
C GLY A 113 13.20 19.00 15.12
N ARG A 114 11.96 18.50 15.10
CA ARG A 114 11.46 17.46 16.00
C ARG A 114 10.78 16.38 15.19
N PHE A 115 10.89 15.13 15.63
CA PHE A 115 10.07 14.05 15.12
C PHE A 115 9.12 13.57 16.22
N THR A 116 8.09 12.83 15.82
CA THR A 116 7.12 12.22 16.72
C THR A 116 6.69 10.91 16.12
N VAL A 117 6.66 9.85 16.93
CA VAL A 117 6.16 8.55 16.51
C VAL A 117 4.70 8.45 16.91
N VAL A 118 3.87 8.15 15.94
CA VAL A 118 2.42 8.20 16.07
C VAL A 118 1.88 6.81 15.79
N SER A 119 1.02 6.31 16.68
CA SER A 119 0.26 5.08 16.48
C SER A 119 -1.21 5.33 16.78
N PRO A 120 -2.13 4.61 16.13
CA PRO A 120 -3.53 4.70 16.48
C PRO A 120 -3.79 4.15 17.88
N LEU A 121 -4.75 4.74 18.56
CA LEU A 121 -5.29 4.21 19.81
C LEU A 121 -6.55 3.42 19.45
N MET A 122 -6.53 2.10 19.60
CA MET A 122 -7.73 1.26 19.51
C MET A 122 -8.23 0.97 20.93
N ASP A 123 -9.53 1.09 21.14
CA ASP A 123 -10.16 0.66 22.38
C ASP A 123 -10.30 -0.88 22.43
N SER A 124 -10.76 -1.42 23.57
CA SER A 124 -10.97 -2.86 23.75
C SER A 124 -12.04 -3.46 22.83
N GLN A 125 -12.83 -2.64 22.13
CA GLN A 125 -13.81 -3.06 21.15
C GLN A 125 -13.32 -2.88 19.71
N GLY A 126 -12.05 -2.51 19.51
CA GLY A 126 -11.46 -2.29 18.20
C GLY A 126 -11.88 -0.97 17.54
N MET A 127 -12.53 -0.07 18.28
CA MET A 127 -12.92 1.24 17.79
C MET A 127 -11.78 2.24 17.94
N TRP A 128 -11.69 3.17 16.99
CA TRP A 128 -10.70 4.23 16.97
C TRP A 128 -10.93 5.23 18.12
N GLY A 129 -9.99 5.26 19.06
CA GLY A 129 -9.97 6.13 20.24
C GLY A 129 -9.06 7.36 20.11
N GLY A 130 -8.49 7.60 18.93
CA GLY A 130 -7.60 8.73 18.65
C GLY A 130 -6.16 8.27 18.40
N VAL A 131 -5.20 9.03 18.93
CA VAL A 131 -3.77 8.88 18.63
C VAL A 131 -2.97 8.71 19.91
N ARG A 132 -2.02 7.77 19.89
CA ARG A 132 -1.01 7.55 20.95
C ARG A 132 0.41 7.74 20.40
N PHE A 133 1.37 7.92 21.31
CA PHE A 133 2.78 8.06 20.97
C PHE A 133 3.54 6.82 21.41
N GLY A 134 3.78 5.90 20.49
CA GLY A 134 4.37 4.60 20.80
C GLY A 134 4.71 3.81 19.56
N LEU A 135 5.06 2.54 19.76
CA LEU A 135 5.30 1.57 18.72
C LEU A 135 4.10 0.61 18.62
N GLU A 136 3.95 0.02 17.44
CA GLU A 136 2.97 -1.00 17.16
C GLU A 136 3.64 -2.11 16.36
N ASP A 137 3.26 -3.35 16.67
CA ASP A 137 3.75 -4.52 15.96
C ASP A 137 2.72 -4.91 14.89
N GLU A 138 3.14 -4.82 13.64
CA GLU A 138 2.32 -5.20 12.48
C GLU A 138 2.37 -6.71 12.22
N SER A 139 3.35 -7.45 12.76
CA SER A 139 3.51 -8.88 12.51
C SER A 139 2.42 -9.74 13.18
N GLY A 140 1.74 -9.19 14.19
CA GLY A 140 0.56 -9.82 14.80
C GLY A 140 -0.73 -9.67 13.98
N ARG A 141 -0.69 -8.93 12.87
CA ARG A 141 -1.82 -8.77 11.94
C ARG A 141 -1.72 -9.75 10.77
N LEU A 142 -2.82 -9.92 10.05
CA LEU A 142 -2.87 -10.73 8.83
C LEU A 142 -1.93 -10.16 7.76
N ASN A 143 -0.99 -10.96 7.25
CA ASN A 143 -0.10 -10.57 6.16
C ASN A 143 -0.77 -10.85 4.79
N LEU A 144 -1.28 -9.80 4.14
CA LEU A 144 -1.96 -9.89 2.85
C LEU A 144 -1.03 -10.36 1.72
N ASN A 145 0.26 -10.02 1.77
CA ASN A 145 1.23 -10.46 0.76
C ASN A 145 1.45 -11.98 0.77
N ALA A 146 1.05 -12.67 1.84
CA ALA A 146 1.11 -14.13 1.91
C ALA A 146 -0.08 -14.81 1.20
N LEU A 147 -1.11 -14.05 0.82
CA LEU A 147 -2.31 -14.55 0.15
C LEU A 147 -2.05 -14.76 -1.35
N ASP A 148 -1.44 -13.78 -2.01
CA ASP A 148 -1.10 -13.77 -3.44
C ASP A 148 -0.09 -14.89 -3.83
N LEU A 149 0.93 -15.12 -3.00
CA LEU A 149 1.96 -16.13 -3.27
C LEU A 149 1.44 -17.59 -3.27
N ALA A 150 0.24 -17.83 -2.78
CA ALA A 150 -0.35 -19.16 -2.64
C ALA A 150 -1.43 -19.46 -3.68
N LEU A 151 -1.68 -18.54 -4.62
CA LEU A 151 -2.46 -18.81 -5.80
C LEU A 151 -1.61 -19.71 -6.71
N PRO A 152 -1.93 -21.01 -6.87
CA PRO A 152 -1.40 -21.73 -8.01
C PRO A 152 -1.89 -20.97 -9.25
N ASP A 153 -0.96 -20.59 -10.14
CA ASP A 153 -1.33 -20.11 -11.46
C ASP A 153 -2.40 -21.07 -12.02
N GLU A 154 -3.47 -20.57 -12.64
CA GLU A 154 -4.59 -21.42 -13.09
C GLU A 154 -4.11 -22.62 -13.95
N GLU A 155 -2.93 -22.52 -14.58
CA GLU A 155 -2.25 -23.62 -15.29
C GLU A 155 -1.88 -24.84 -14.40
N ASP A 156 -1.63 -24.65 -13.10
CA ASP A 156 -1.28 -25.70 -12.13
C ASP A 156 -2.52 -26.31 -11.44
N ALA A 157 -3.63 -25.57 -11.34
CA ALA A 157 -4.89 -26.09 -10.79
C ALA A 157 -5.51 -27.16 -11.71
N ASP A 158 -5.41 -26.94 -13.02
CA ASP A 158 -5.80 -27.90 -14.05
C ASP A 158 -4.95 -29.17 -13.99
N ALA A 159 -3.64 -29.02 -13.74
CA ALA A 159 -2.70 -30.14 -13.65
C ALA A 159 -2.95 -31.00 -12.41
N ALA A 160 -3.24 -30.39 -11.26
CA ALA A 160 -3.59 -31.11 -10.02
C ALA A 160 -4.94 -31.82 -10.10
N ALA A 161 -5.94 -31.21 -10.78
CA ALA A 161 -7.21 -31.84 -11.05
C ALA A 161 -7.09 -33.01 -12.05
N LEU A 162 -6.22 -32.88 -13.07
CA LEU A 162 -5.93 -33.94 -14.03
C LEU A 162 -5.17 -35.12 -13.38
N GLU A 163 -4.24 -34.84 -12.46
CA GLU A 163 -3.51 -35.89 -11.72
C GLU A 163 -4.44 -36.70 -10.80
N ALA A 164 -5.36 -36.01 -10.11
CA ALA A 164 -6.40 -36.66 -9.30
C ALA A 164 -7.38 -37.49 -10.15
N ALA A 165 -7.71 -37.05 -11.38
CA ALA A 165 -8.57 -37.79 -12.29
C ALA A 165 -7.87 -39.00 -12.95
N VAL A 166 -6.55 -38.93 -13.17
CA VAL A 166 -5.75 -40.03 -13.72
C VAL A 166 -5.60 -41.18 -12.70
N ASP A 167 -5.47 -40.88 -11.42
CA ASP A 167 -5.41 -41.90 -10.36
C ASP A 167 -6.74 -42.67 -10.21
N ASP A 168 -7.89 -42.00 -10.40
CA ASP A 168 -9.22 -42.65 -10.37
C ASP A 168 -9.47 -43.55 -11.61
N ILE A 169 -8.91 -43.18 -12.76
CA ILE A 169 -8.96 -44.01 -13.98
C ILE A 169 -8.08 -45.27 -13.85
N LEU A 170 -6.95 -45.18 -13.13
CA LEU A 170 -6.03 -46.32 -12.94
C LEU A 170 -6.54 -47.34 -11.91
N ASP A 171 -7.41 -46.96 -10.98
CA ASP A 171 -8.02 -47.90 -10.01
C ASP A 171 -9.20 -48.70 -10.59
N SER A 172 -9.80 -48.25 -11.71
CA SER A 172 -10.94 -48.94 -12.35
C SER A 172 -10.58 -49.95 -13.44
N GLY A 173 -9.29 -50.12 -13.77
CA GLY A 173 -8.81 -51.01 -14.83
C GLY A 173 -8.24 -52.35 -14.36
N GLY A 174 -9.06 -53.29 -13.88
CA GLY A 174 -8.55 -54.63 -13.51
C GLY A 174 -9.54 -55.69 -13.01
N ALA A 175 -10.75 -55.70 -13.56
CA ALA A 175 -11.91 -56.57 -13.25
C ALA A 175 -12.00 -58.02 -13.76
N ASP A 176 -10.96 -58.79 -14.11
CA ASP A 176 -11.19 -60.01 -14.93
C ASP A 176 -10.48 -61.30 -14.47
N ALA A 177 -11.27 -62.14 -13.79
CA ALA A 177 -11.39 -63.60 -13.97
C ALA A 177 -10.38 -64.60 -13.34
N ALA A 178 -10.97 -65.38 -12.40
CA ALA A 178 -10.96 -66.84 -12.31
C ALA A 178 -9.74 -67.60 -11.73
N GLY A 179 -10.05 -68.55 -10.84
CA GLY A 179 -9.27 -69.80 -10.72
C GLY A 179 -9.05 -70.33 -9.31
N ALA A 180 -9.78 -71.39 -8.95
CA ALA A 180 -9.68 -72.15 -7.71
C ALA A 180 -8.31 -72.84 -7.48
N GLY A 181 -7.94 -73.07 -6.21
CA GLY A 181 -6.83 -73.97 -5.86
C GLY A 181 -6.49 -74.01 -4.36
N ASN A 182 -6.53 -75.21 -3.79
CA ASN A 182 -6.53 -75.58 -2.36
C ASN A 182 -5.15 -75.64 -1.68
N ALA A 183 -5.18 -75.76 -0.33
CA ALA A 183 -4.16 -76.22 0.63
C ALA A 183 -3.30 -75.14 1.33
N ALA A 184 -2.81 -75.28 2.57
CA ALA A 184 -3.15 -76.04 3.78
C ALA A 184 -2.11 -75.61 4.84
N GLY A 185 -2.51 -75.53 6.12
CA GLY A 185 -1.62 -75.48 7.29
C GLY A 185 -1.14 -74.06 7.68
N GLY A 186 -1.17 -73.64 8.94
CA GLY A 186 -1.57 -74.30 10.18
C GLY A 186 -1.31 -73.38 11.39
N ALA A 187 -1.79 -73.87 12.53
CA ALA A 187 -1.40 -73.56 13.91
C ALA A 187 -1.90 -72.25 14.56
N ALA A 188 -2.64 -72.47 15.65
CA ALA A 188 -3.19 -71.54 16.63
C ALA A 188 -2.11 -70.91 17.56
N PRO A 189 -2.46 -70.03 18.52
CA PRO A 189 -3.12 -70.42 19.79
C PRO A 189 -4.32 -69.52 20.17
N SER A 190 -5.45 -70.04 20.63
CA SER A 190 -5.83 -70.31 22.04
C SER A 190 -5.79 -69.12 23.00
N GLY A 191 -6.96 -68.72 23.52
CA GLY A 191 -7.08 -67.85 24.70
C GLY A 191 -8.46 -67.23 24.84
N ALA A 192 -9.17 -67.57 25.90
CA ALA A 192 -10.61 -67.46 26.09
C ALA A 192 -11.14 -66.08 26.57
N ASN A 193 -12.48 -65.95 26.49
CA ASN A 193 -13.42 -65.43 27.50
C ASN A 193 -14.27 -64.24 26.97
N SER A 194 -15.47 -64.49 26.43
CA SER A 194 -16.80 -64.60 27.09
C SER A 194 -17.50 -63.26 27.37
N GLY A 195 -18.79 -63.18 26.99
CA GLY A 195 -19.77 -62.31 27.65
C GLY A 195 -20.63 -61.43 26.74
N GLY A 196 -21.82 -61.95 26.36
CA GLY A 196 -23.10 -61.24 26.23
C GLY A 196 -23.23 -60.12 25.18
N GLY A 197 -24.26 -60.03 24.34
CA GLY A 197 -25.56 -60.70 24.25
C GLY A 197 -26.47 -59.77 23.43
N THR A 198 -27.17 -60.34 22.44
CA THR A 198 -28.55 -60.04 21.98
C THR A 198 -28.92 -58.58 21.59
N THR A 199 -29.75 -58.25 20.61
CA THR A 199 -30.67 -58.90 19.66
C THR A 199 -31.40 -57.78 18.89
N GLY A 200 -31.87 -58.06 17.67
CA GLY A 200 -32.90 -57.30 16.94
C GLY A 200 -32.35 -56.64 15.66
N GLY A 201 -32.69 -57.03 14.43
CA GLY A 201 -33.99 -57.47 13.91
C GLY A 201 -34.91 -56.24 13.81
N ALA A 202 -35.46 -55.80 12.69
CA ALA A 202 -35.74 -56.47 11.43
C ALA A 202 -36.17 -55.43 10.36
N THR A 203 -35.92 -55.77 9.09
CA THR A 203 -36.86 -55.71 7.96
C THR A 203 -37.60 -54.41 7.61
N SER A 204 -37.40 -53.94 6.38
CA SER A 204 -38.39 -53.88 5.28
C SER A 204 -37.85 -52.92 4.21
N GLY A 205 -37.91 -53.14 2.90
CA GLY A 205 -38.66 -54.11 2.13
C GLY A 205 -39.36 -53.38 0.98
N GLY A 206 -38.89 -53.61 -0.25
CA GLY A 206 -39.60 -53.32 -1.51
C GLY A 206 -39.66 -51.85 -1.91
N SER A 207 -39.83 -51.47 -3.17
CA SER A 207 -40.11 -52.21 -4.41
C SER A 207 -40.02 -51.16 -5.53
N SER A 208 -39.15 -51.33 -6.52
CA SER A 208 -39.49 -51.72 -7.90
C SER A 208 -40.29 -50.72 -8.76
N GLY A 209 -39.75 -50.44 -9.94
CA GLY A 209 -40.47 -49.95 -11.12
C GLY A 209 -39.97 -48.57 -11.54
N GLY A 210 -39.48 -48.32 -12.74
CA GLY A 210 -39.38 -49.13 -13.94
C GLY A 210 -39.22 -48.19 -15.14
N ALA A 211 -38.51 -48.68 -16.16
CA ALA A 211 -38.52 -48.27 -17.57
C ALA A 211 -38.00 -46.87 -17.97
N ASN A 212 -36.95 -46.92 -18.81
CA ASN A 212 -36.67 -46.12 -20.01
C ASN A 212 -37.68 -45.00 -20.34
N ASP A 213 -37.16 -43.84 -20.73
CA ASP A 213 -37.15 -43.49 -22.17
C ASP A 213 -36.25 -42.27 -22.43
N THR A 214 -35.46 -42.42 -23.48
CA THR A 214 -34.77 -41.35 -24.20
C THR A 214 -35.80 -40.40 -24.78
N ASP A 215 -35.71 -39.10 -24.48
CA ASP A 215 -36.26 -38.08 -25.37
C ASP A 215 -35.34 -36.88 -25.44
N ASP A 216 -35.13 -36.50 -26.70
CA ASP A 216 -34.26 -35.48 -27.24
C ASP A 216 -35.11 -34.22 -27.36
N THR A 217 -34.73 -33.11 -26.73
CA THR A 217 -35.29 -31.80 -27.09
C THR A 217 -34.26 -30.70 -26.83
N ALA A 218 -33.64 -30.27 -27.92
CA ALA A 218 -32.99 -28.99 -28.04
C ALA A 218 -34.00 -27.83 -27.98
N ALA A 219 -33.76 -26.87 -27.08
CA ALA A 219 -34.20 -25.47 -27.13
C ALA A 219 -33.32 -24.75 -26.09
N ASP A 220 -32.22 -24.10 -26.47
CA ASP A 220 -32.17 -22.69 -26.85
C ASP A 220 -32.99 -21.78 -25.93
N GLU A 221 -32.46 -21.53 -24.74
CA GLU A 221 -32.71 -20.31 -23.97
C GLU A 221 -31.34 -19.67 -23.69
N SER A 222 -31.00 -18.67 -24.52
CA SER A 222 -29.95 -17.70 -24.23
C SER A 222 -30.30 -16.96 -22.94
N THR A 223 -29.68 -17.36 -21.85
CA THR A 223 -29.62 -16.56 -20.63
C THR A 223 -28.38 -15.70 -20.77
N ASP A 224 -28.55 -14.38 -20.71
CA ASP A 224 -27.45 -13.44 -20.63
C ASP A 224 -26.58 -13.83 -19.43
N GLU A 225 -25.45 -14.48 -19.69
CA GLU A 225 -24.40 -14.72 -18.73
C GLU A 225 -23.78 -13.34 -18.46
N GLU A 226 -24.24 -12.69 -17.38
CA GLU A 226 -23.37 -11.74 -16.68
C GLU A 226 -22.10 -12.53 -16.37
N GLU A 227 -20.98 -12.10 -16.94
CA GLU A 227 -19.65 -12.66 -16.70
C GLU A 227 -19.35 -12.50 -15.21
N GLU A 228 -19.78 -13.48 -14.40
CA GLU A 228 -19.28 -13.67 -13.04
C GLU A 228 -17.81 -14.07 -13.20
N GLU A 229 -16.92 -13.09 -13.07
CA GLU A 229 -15.48 -13.29 -12.92
C GLU A 229 -15.26 -14.47 -11.95
N PRO A 230 -14.46 -15.48 -12.34
CA PRO A 230 -14.30 -16.68 -11.53
C PRO A 230 -13.77 -16.27 -10.17
N ILE A 231 -14.61 -16.42 -9.14
CA ILE A 231 -14.27 -16.14 -7.74
C ILE A 231 -12.93 -16.81 -7.48
N ASP A 232 -11.91 -16.03 -7.11
CA ASP A 232 -10.59 -16.53 -6.77
C ASP A 232 -10.70 -17.43 -5.52
N THR A 233 -11.05 -18.69 -5.80
CA THR A 233 -11.47 -19.67 -4.80
C THR A 233 -10.25 -20.11 -3.97
N SER A 234 -9.05 -19.88 -4.48
CA SER A 234 -7.79 -20.20 -3.83
C SER A 234 -7.50 -19.26 -2.65
N GLY A 235 -7.61 -17.94 -2.84
CA GLY A 235 -7.45 -16.95 -1.76
C GLY A 235 -8.44 -17.18 -0.62
N ARG A 236 -9.72 -17.40 -0.96
CA ARG A 236 -10.78 -17.74 0.00
C ARG A 236 -10.49 -19.02 0.78
N ALA A 237 -10.07 -20.09 0.11
CA ALA A 237 -9.76 -21.37 0.75
C ALA A 237 -8.56 -21.26 1.72
N MET A 238 -7.62 -20.36 1.45
CA MET A 238 -6.48 -20.10 2.34
C MET A 238 -6.89 -19.31 3.59
N LEU A 239 -7.71 -18.27 3.43
CA LEU A 239 -8.26 -17.50 4.55
C LEU A 239 -9.08 -18.40 5.48
N MET A 240 -9.85 -19.36 4.92
CA MET A 240 -10.63 -20.32 5.70
C MET A 240 -9.79 -21.29 6.57
N LYS A 241 -8.46 -21.37 6.36
CA LYS A 241 -7.55 -22.11 7.25
C LYS A 241 -7.23 -21.35 8.53
N LEU A 242 -7.54 -20.05 8.61
CA LEU A 242 -7.31 -19.24 9.78
C LEU A 242 -8.41 -19.45 10.85
N PRO A 243 -8.05 -19.53 12.13
CA PRO A 243 -9.02 -19.74 13.20
C PRO A 243 -9.96 -18.53 13.31
N GLY A 244 -11.26 -18.78 13.27
CA GLY A 244 -12.28 -17.73 13.35
C GLY A 244 -12.61 -17.03 12.03
N MET A 245 -12.05 -17.51 10.90
CA MET A 245 -12.43 -17.04 9.56
C MET A 245 -13.84 -17.53 9.20
N THR A 246 -14.65 -16.67 8.61
CA THR A 246 -15.95 -17.03 8.03
C THR A 246 -15.94 -16.69 6.55
N VAL A 247 -16.81 -17.34 5.78
CA VAL A 247 -16.98 -17.08 4.34
C VAL A 247 -17.21 -15.59 4.08
N ASP A 248 -18.16 -14.99 4.80
CA ASP A 248 -18.52 -13.57 4.60
C ASP A 248 -17.36 -12.61 4.89
N ILE A 249 -16.51 -12.94 5.87
CA ILE A 249 -15.33 -12.13 6.20
C ILE A 249 -14.21 -12.34 5.19
N ALA A 250 -14.01 -13.57 4.71
CA ALA A 250 -13.01 -13.87 3.69
C ALA A 250 -13.36 -13.18 2.36
N ASP A 251 -14.63 -13.29 1.94
CA ASP A 251 -15.13 -12.63 0.73
C ASP A 251 -15.01 -11.09 0.88
N ALA A 252 -15.37 -10.51 2.02
CA ALA A 252 -15.22 -9.06 2.24
C ALA A 252 -13.76 -8.56 2.28
N ILE A 253 -12.77 -9.42 2.59
CA ILE A 253 -11.35 -9.06 2.53
C ILE A 253 -10.85 -9.12 1.09
N LEU A 254 -11.26 -10.13 0.32
CA LEU A 254 -10.91 -10.25 -1.10
C LEU A 254 -11.50 -9.09 -1.89
N ASP A 255 -12.76 -8.75 -1.64
CA ASP A 255 -13.45 -7.59 -2.24
C ASP A 255 -12.65 -6.28 -2.04
N TYR A 256 -12.07 -6.08 -0.85
CA TYR A 256 -11.24 -4.90 -0.55
C TYR A 256 -9.88 -4.91 -1.25
N VAL A 257 -9.29 -6.09 -1.46
CA VAL A 257 -7.98 -6.22 -2.10
C VAL A 257 -8.12 -6.07 -3.62
N ASP A 258 -9.14 -6.69 -4.21
CA ASP A 258 -9.37 -6.70 -5.65
C ASP A 258 -9.89 -5.35 -6.17
N GLU A 259 -10.63 -4.57 -5.36
CA GLU A 259 -11.14 -3.23 -5.74
C GLU A 259 -10.02 -2.17 -5.88
N ASP A 260 -8.83 -2.39 -5.30
CA ASP A 260 -7.69 -1.45 -5.36
C ASP A 260 -6.82 -1.63 -6.63
N ASP A 261 -7.06 -2.66 -7.46
CA ASP A 261 -6.25 -3.00 -8.64
C ASP A 261 -6.82 -2.50 -10.01
N GLU A 262 -7.89 -1.66 -10.01
CA GLU A 262 -8.46 -0.98 -11.21
C GLU A 262 -7.88 0.41 -11.56
#